data_AF-A0A4R4DY75-F1
#
_entry.id   AF-A0A4R4DY75-F1
#
_cell.length_a   1.000
_cell.length_b   1.000
_cell.length_c   1.000
_cell.angle_alpha   90.00
_cell.angle_beta   90.00
_cell.angle_gamma   90.00
#
_symmetry.space_group_name_H-M   'P 1'
#
loop_
_entity.id
_entity.type
_entity.pdbx_description
1 polymer ?
#
loop_
_entity_poly.entity_id
_entity_poly.type
_entity_poly.pdbx_seq_one_letter_code
_entity_poly.pdbx_strand_id
1 'polypeptide(L)'
;MYKPGKAWQGADRPAVATACNRTQIRRQEDRMGETSLYETDILAWTEEQAAALRALAGRPDLPNALDLSNVIEEIEALGRSEVRAATSPMRLILEHLVKLASAPNAASVPHWTDEIIRWHRDVRAALAPSMYQRVDLQGLWREAVRDASRSLRAHGDRIREDVPTECPLALEDFLAPDFDLDGALRRLDASGDG
;
A
#
# COMPACT_ATOMS: atom_id res chain seq x y z
N MET A 1 26.06 -63.31 -31.90
CA MET A 1 26.25 -64.06 -30.64
C MET A 1 25.67 -63.22 -29.51
N TYR A 2 24.37 -63.36 -29.23
CA TYR A 2 23.70 -63.13 -27.94
C TYR A 2 22.26 -63.64 -28.08
N LYS A 3 21.84 -64.56 -27.21
CA LYS A 3 20.49 -65.13 -27.13
C LYS A 3 19.67 -64.36 -26.08
N PRO A 4 18.32 -64.35 -26.20
CA PRO A 4 17.43 -63.55 -25.37
C PRO A 4 17.04 -64.26 -24.06
N GLY A 5 16.54 -63.46 -23.11
CA GLY A 5 15.65 -63.92 -22.04
C GLY A 5 16.14 -63.63 -20.62
N LYS A 6 15.43 -62.77 -19.89
CA LYS A 6 14.62 -63.19 -18.73
C LYS A 6 13.64 -62.09 -18.35
N ALA A 7 12.40 -62.53 -18.11
CA ALA A 7 11.31 -61.76 -17.53
C ALA A 7 11.69 -61.28 -16.13
N TRP A 8 11.32 -60.04 -15.81
CA TRP A 8 11.31 -59.56 -14.43
C TRP A 8 9.94 -59.85 -13.83
N GLN A 9 9.93 -60.78 -12.88
CA GLN A 9 8.83 -61.03 -11.96
C GLN A 9 8.83 -59.93 -10.89
N GLY A 10 7.63 -59.49 -10.51
CA GLY A 10 7.43 -58.40 -9.55
C GLY A 10 7.84 -58.77 -8.12
N ALA A 11 8.25 -57.74 -7.38
CA ALA A 11 8.21 -57.70 -5.93
C ALA A 11 7.79 -56.28 -5.51
N ASP A 12 6.61 -56.24 -4.91
CA ASP A 12 5.96 -55.24 -4.07
C ASP A 12 6.71 -53.93 -3.76
N ARG A 13 6.11 -52.82 -4.20
CA ARG A 13 6.37 -51.47 -3.68
C ARG A 13 5.71 -51.34 -2.30
N PRO A 14 6.42 -50.96 -1.23
CA PRO A 14 5.74 -50.45 -0.05
C PRO A 14 5.15 -49.08 -0.36
N ALA A 15 3.83 -48.98 -0.28
CA ALA A 15 3.11 -47.71 -0.30
C ALA A 15 3.30 -47.03 1.05
N VAL A 16 4.22 -46.05 1.13
CA VAL A 16 4.20 -45.05 2.21
C VAL A 16 3.63 -43.77 1.63
N ALA A 17 2.34 -43.83 1.32
CA ALA A 17 1.51 -42.65 1.21
C ALA A 17 1.25 -42.16 2.63
N THR A 18 2.19 -41.40 3.21
CA THR A 18 1.87 -40.58 4.38
C THR A 18 0.93 -39.50 3.88
N ALA A 19 -0.35 -39.74 4.09
CA ALA A 19 -1.42 -38.80 3.81
C ALA A 19 -1.06 -37.45 4.47
N CYS A 20 -0.68 -36.47 3.66
CA CYS A 20 -0.80 -35.08 4.04
C CYS A 20 -2.28 -34.89 4.39
N ASN A 21 -2.56 -34.70 5.67
CA ASN A 21 -3.91 -34.65 6.20
C ASN A 21 -4.60 -33.41 5.62
N ARG A 22 -5.29 -33.59 4.49
CA ARG A 22 -6.02 -32.57 3.72
C ARG A 22 -7.04 -31.80 4.59
N THR A 23 -7.34 -32.33 5.77
CA THR A 23 -8.20 -31.76 6.81
C THR A 23 -7.54 -30.63 7.61
N GLN A 24 -6.21 -30.49 7.63
CA GLN A 24 -5.54 -29.37 8.30
C GLN A 24 -5.47 -28.11 7.43
N ILE A 25 -5.32 -28.24 6.11
CA ILE A 25 -5.37 -27.10 5.17
C ILE A 25 -6.80 -26.52 5.13
N ARG A 26 -7.83 -27.38 5.19
CA ARG A 26 -9.23 -26.96 5.22
C ARG A 26 -9.70 -26.28 6.51
N ARG A 27 -8.98 -26.34 7.63
CA ARG A 27 -9.42 -25.70 8.89
C ARG A 27 -9.22 -24.18 8.91
N GLN A 28 -8.40 -23.61 8.02
CA GLN A 28 -8.24 -22.16 7.91
C GLN A 28 -9.18 -21.53 6.87
N GLU A 29 -9.68 -22.30 5.90
CA GLU A 29 -10.63 -21.83 4.88
C GLU A 29 -12.09 -21.77 5.40
N ASP A 30 -12.35 -22.24 6.63
CA ASP A 30 -13.69 -22.35 7.24
C ASP A 30 -14.06 -21.16 8.15
N ARG A 31 -13.59 -19.96 7.81
CA ARG A 31 -14.12 -18.69 8.32
C ARG A 31 -14.85 -17.95 7.18
N MET A 32 -15.86 -18.62 6.59
CA MET A 32 -16.70 -18.11 5.50
C MET A 32 -17.65 -16.96 5.93
N GLY A 33 -17.07 -15.91 6.51
CA GLY A 33 -17.75 -14.71 6.99
C GLY A 33 -16.80 -13.63 7.52
N GLU A 34 -15.48 -13.87 7.58
CA GLU A 34 -14.49 -12.85 7.90
C GLU A 34 -13.59 -12.62 6.69
N THR A 35 -13.68 -11.43 6.12
CA THR A 35 -12.76 -10.94 5.09
C THR A 35 -11.32 -11.05 5.62
N SER A 36 -10.45 -11.69 4.86
CA SER A 36 -9.08 -11.99 5.32
C SER A 36 -8.24 -10.72 5.47
N LEU A 37 -7.18 -10.74 6.30
CA LEU A 37 -6.23 -9.61 6.34
C LEU A 37 -5.61 -9.32 4.98
N TYR A 38 -5.46 -10.34 4.12
CA TYR A 38 -4.99 -10.14 2.76
C TYR A 38 -5.89 -9.17 1.97
N GLU A 39 -7.21 -9.22 2.20
CA GLU A 39 -8.20 -8.40 1.50
C GLU A 39 -8.47 -7.06 2.19
N THR A 40 -8.34 -6.99 3.52
CA THR A 40 -8.72 -5.80 4.32
C THR A 40 -7.55 -4.98 4.82
N ASP A 41 -6.39 -5.60 5.02
CA ASP A 41 -5.21 -4.97 5.58
C ASP A 41 -3.93 -5.64 5.08
N ILE A 42 -3.60 -5.32 3.82
CA ILE A 42 -2.48 -5.95 3.11
C ILE A 42 -1.13 -5.73 3.83
N LEU A 43 -0.93 -4.58 4.47
CA LEU A 43 0.31 -4.32 5.20
C LEU A 43 0.41 -5.24 6.43
N ALA A 44 -0.64 -5.32 7.26
CA ALA A 44 -0.67 -6.25 8.39
C ALA A 44 -0.45 -7.69 7.94
N TRP A 45 -1.10 -8.10 6.85
CA TRP A 45 -0.90 -9.43 6.27
C TRP A 45 0.55 -9.68 5.86
N THR A 46 1.20 -8.74 5.15
CA THR A 46 2.61 -8.92 4.74
C THR A 46 3.55 -9.04 5.93
N GLU A 47 3.34 -8.24 6.99
CA GLU A 47 4.15 -8.29 8.21
C GLU A 47 3.97 -9.63 8.95
N GLU A 48 2.73 -10.13 9.06
CA GLU A 48 2.43 -11.44 9.64
C GLU A 48 3.07 -12.59 8.83
N GLN A 49 2.96 -12.56 7.51
CA GLN A 49 3.55 -13.60 6.67
C GLN A 49 5.08 -13.61 6.74
N ALA A 50 5.71 -12.43 6.71
CA ALA A 50 7.15 -12.31 6.87
C ALA A 50 7.61 -12.86 8.23
N ALA A 51 6.89 -12.55 9.31
CA ALA A 51 7.18 -13.07 10.65
C ALA A 51 7.01 -14.61 10.74
N ALA A 52 5.93 -15.14 10.16
CA ALA A 52 5.68 -16.58 10.12
C ALA A 52 6.78 -17.33 9.35
N LEU A 53 7.19 -16.82 8.19
CA LEU A 53 8.25 -17.41 7.38
C LEU A 53 9.61 -17.37 8.11
N ARG A 54 9.92 -16.29 8.84
CA ARG A 54 11.11 -16.23 9.71
C ARG A 54 11.10 -17.30 10.79
N ALA A 55 9.95 -17.52 11.43
CA ALA A 55 9.82 -18.56 12.44
C ALA A 55 10.02 -19.98 11.86
N LEU A 56 9.70 -20.18 10.57
CA LEU A 56 9.90 -21.45 9.88
C LEU A 56 11.34 -21.66 9.39
N ALA A 57 12.12 -20.60 9.17
CA ALA A 57 13.44 -20.66 8.56
C ALA A 57 14.46 -21.56 9.31
N GLY A 58 14.23 -21.85 10.60
CA GLY A 58 15.05 -22.76 11.39
C GLY A 58 14.70 -24.26 11.27
N ARG A 59 13.69 -24.62 10.47
CA ARG A 59 13.22 -26.00 10.36
C ARG A 59 14.08 -26.85 9.41
N PRO A 60 14.59 -28.01 9.85
CA PRO A 60 15.49 -28.85 9.06
C PRO A 60 14.80 -29.65 7.94
N ASP A 61 13.47 -29.74 7.97
CA ASP A 61 12.64 -30.47 7.00
C ASP A 61 12.21 -29.64 5.79
N LEU A 62 12.63 -28.37 5.70
CA LEU A 62 12.32 -27.50 4.58
C LEU A 62 13.17 -27.84 3.35
N PRO A 63 12.60 -27.77 2.13
CA PRO A 63 13.38 -27.98 0.91
C PRO A 63 14.47 -26.91 0.75
N ASN A 64 15.72 -27.33 0.53
CA ASN A 64 16.85 -26.42 0.27
C ASN A 64 16.66 -25.50 -0.94
N ALA A 65 15.75 -25.85 -1.86
CA ALA A 65 15.44 -25.04 -3.03
C ALA A 65 14.53 -23.82 -2.70
N LEU A 66 13.95 -23.77 -1.50
CA LEU A 66 13.12 -22.65 -1.07
C LEU A 66 14.00 -21.56 -0.46
N ASP A 67 14.22 -20.50 -1.22
CA ASP A 67 14.95 -19.31 -0.77
C ASP A 67 14.07 -18.42 0.11
N LEU A 68 13.89 -18.84 1.36
CA LEU A 68 13.05 -18.14 2.33
C LEU A 68 13.50 -16.69 2.57
N SER A 69 14.80 -16.42 2.53
CA SER A 69 15.32 -15.07 2.75
C SER A 69 14.80 -14.10 1.70
N ASN A 70 14.91 -14.45 0.42
CA ASN A 70 14.41 -13.59 -0.66
C ASN A 70 12.87 -13.53 -0.67
N VAL A 71 12.17 -14.63 -0.39
CA VAL A 71 10.69 -14.62 -0.33
C VAL A 71 10.17 -13.70 0.79
N ILE A 72 10.80 -13.72 1.97
CA ILE A 72 10.47 -12.82 3.07
C ILE A 72 10.68 -11.37 2.64
N GLU A 73 11.82 -11.06 2.01
CA GLU A 73 12.14 -9.71 1.56
C GLU A 73 11.12 -9.18 0.55
N GLU A 74 10.70 -10.00 -0.41
CA GLU A 74 9.70 -9.62 -1.42
C GLU A 74 8.32 -9.36 -0.79
N ILE A 75 7.91 -10.15 0.20
CA ILE A 75 6.64 -9.92 0.93
C ILE A 75 6.71 -8.61 1.69
N GLU A 76 7.83 -8.30 2.36
CA GLU A 76 7.99 -7.02 3.04
C GLU A 76 8.11 -5.85 2.05
N ALA A 77 8.71 -6.08 0.88
CA ALA A 77 8.78 -5.10 -0.19
C ALA A 77 7.39 -4.75 -0.73
N LEU A 78 6.51 -5.75 -0.86
CA LEU A 78 5.09 -5.55 -1.17
C LEU A 78 4.43 -4.66 -0.12
N GLY A 79 4.57 -4.96 1.17
CA GLY A 79 4.00 -4.11 2.23
C GLY A 79 4.47 -2.65 2.13
N ARG A 80 5.77 -2.44 1.86
CA ARG A 80 6.32 -1.09 1.63
C ARG A 80 5.79 -0.43 0.35
N SER A 81 5.53 -1.18 -0.72
CA SER A 81 4.97 -0.60 -1.95
C SER A 81 3.51 -0.19 -1.76
N GLU A 82 2.71 -0.96 -1.03
CA GLU A 82 1.30 -0.62 -0.75
C GLU A 82 1.18 0.67 0.08
N VAL A 83 2.04 0.85 1.09
CA VAL A 83 2.10 2.13 1.84
C VAL A 83 2.44 3.31 0.93
N ARG A 84 3.39 3.14 0.00
CA ARG A 84 3.73 4.18 -0.98
C ARG A 84 2.57 4.45 -1.94
N ALA A 85 1.86 3.41 -2.38
CA ALA A 85 0.70 3.53 -3.24
C ALA A 85 -0.46 4.27 -2.57
N ALA A 86 -0.67 4.07 -1.26
CA ALA A 86 -1.68 4.79 -0.48
C ALA A 86 -1.28 6.27 -0.21
N THR A 87 0.00 6.55 0.01
CA THR A 87 0.49 7.89 0.41
C THR A 87 0.83 8.82 -0.76
N SER A 88 1.24 8.27 -1.92
CA SER A 88 1.52 9.07 -3.12
C SER A 88 0.33 9.94 -3.58
N PRO A 89 -0.90 9.41 -3.71
CA PRO A 89 -2.06 10.23 -4.06
C PRO A 89 -2.40 11.27 -2.97
N MET A 90 -2.12 11.01 -1.68
CA MET A 90 -2.27 12.04 -0.64
C MET A 90 -1.36 13.24 -0.92
N ARG A 91 -0.07 13.01 -1.23
CA ARG A 91 0.87 14.09 -1.60
C ARG A 91 0.36 14.89 -2.79
N LEU A 92 -0.20 14.23 -3.79
CA LEU A 92 -0.74 14.89 -4.99
C LEU A 92 -1.99 15.74 -4.69
N ILE A 93 -2.87 15.25 -3.82
CA ILE A 93 -4.01 16.06 -3.31
C ILE A 93 -3.49 17.32 -2.63
N LEU A 94 -2.53 17.17 -1.70
CA LEU A 94 -1.92 18.30 -1.00
C LEU A 94 -1.27 19.30 -1.96
N GLU A 95 -0.59 18.82 -3.00
CA GLU A 95 0.04 19.65 -4.03
C GLU A 95 -1.01 20.51 -4.74
N HIS A 96 -2.11 19.90 -5.16
CA HIS A 96 -3.19 20.61 -5.84
C HIS A 96 -3.92 21.58 -4.94
N LEU A 97 -4.06 21.32 -3.65
CA LEU A 97 -4.61 22.30 -2.71
C LEU A 97 -3.77 23.56 -2.64
N VAL A 98 -2.44 23.42 -2.58
CA VAL A 98 -1.52 24.56 -2.60
C VAL A 98 -1.66 25.35 -3.92
N LYS A 99 -1.80 24.64 -5.03
CA LYS A 99 -2.00 25.26 -6.36
C LYS A 99 -3.33 25.99 -6.48
N LEU A 100 -4.41 25.40 -5.99
CA LEU A 100 -5.74 26.01 -5.96
C LEU A 100 -5.74 27.29 -5.12
N ALA A 101 -5.14 27.25 -3.92
CA ALA A 101 -5.04 28.43 -3.06
C ALA A 101 -4.15 29.53 -3.66
N SER A 102 -3.09 29.16 -4.38
CA SER A 102 -2.11 30.13 -4.91
C SER A 102 -2.47 30.69 -6.29
N ALA A 103 -3.21 29.92 -7.10
CA ALA A 103 -3.57 30.28 -8.47
C ALA A 103 -5.07 30.01 -8.75
N PRO A 104 -6.00 30.64 -8.01
CA PRO A 104 -7.44 30.36 -8.10
C PRO A 104 -8.08 30.75 -9.44
N ASN A 105 -7.39 31.55 -10.26
CA ASN A 105 -7.85 31.96 -11.59
C ASN A 105 -7.16 31.18 -12.73
N ALA A 106 -6.34 30.17 -12.42
CA ALA A 106 -5.68 29.37 -13.44
C ALA A 106 -6.70 28.55 -14.25
N ALA A 107 -6.48 28.44 -15.56
CA ALA A 107 -7.33 27.61 -16.43
C ALA A 107 -7.33 26.11 -16.03
N SER A 108 -6.34 25.68 -15.25
CA SER A 108 -6.20 24.30 -14.77
C SER A 108 -6.98 24.00 -13.49
N VAL A 109 -7.62 24.98 -12.86
CA VAL A 109 -8.41 24.80 -11.63
C VAL A 109 -9.42 23.65 -11.73
N PRO A 110 -10.26 23.55 -12.79
CA PRO A 110 -11.21 22.43 -12.91
C PRO A 110 -10.51 21.07 -12.93
N HIS A 111 -9.39 20.96 -13.64
CA HIS A 111 -8.62 19.73 -13.72
C HIS A 111 -8.01 19.33 -12.38
N TRP A 112 -7.44 20.28 -11.63
CA TRP A 112 -6.88 20.00 -10.31
C TRP A 112 -7.95 19.52 -9.33
N THR A 113 -9.13 20.14 -9.35
CA THR A 113 -10.28 19.70 -8.55
C THR A 113 -10.71 18.28 -8.89
N ASP A 114 -10.82 17.94 -10.18
CA ASP A 114 -11.18 16.58 -10.62
C ASP A 114 -10.14 15.53 -10.18
N GLU A 115 -8.85 15.87 -10.25
CA GLU A 115 -7.78 14.99 -9.80
C GLU A 115 -7.78 14.78 -8.28
N ILE A 116 -8.08 15.81 -7.48
CA ILE A 116 -8.26 15.67 -6.04
C ILE A 116 -9.35 14.63 -5.73
N ILE A 117 -10.51 14.74 -6.37
CA ILE A 117 -11.63 13.83 -6.14
C ILE A 117 -11.27 12.39 -6.51
N ARG A 118 -10.57 12.21 -7.65
CA ARG A 118 -10.12 10.90 -8.11
C ARG A 118 -9.09 10.30 -7.14
N TRP A 119 -8.04 11.05 -6.80
CA TRP A 119 -7.01 10.57 -5.88
C TRP A 119 -7.54 10.33 -4.48
N HIS A 120 -8.51 11.10 -4.01
CA HIS A 120 -9.15 10.85 -2.72
C HIS A 120 -9.84 9.48 -2.70
N ARG A 121 -10.52 9.10 -3.79
CA ARG A 121 -11.07 7.74 -3.95
C ARG A 121 -9.97 6.69 -3.94
N ASP A 122 -8.85 6.94 -4.64
CA ASP A 122 -7.72 6.01 -4.68
C ASP A 122 -7.11 5.82 -3.27
N VAL A 123 -6.94 6.90 -2.51
CA VAL A 123 -6.50 6.86 -1.10
C VAL A 123 -7.45 6.03 -0.26
N ARG A 124 -8.76 6.30 -0.32
CA ARG A 124 -9.76 5.53 0.45
C ARG A 124 -9.76 4.04 0.11
N ALA A 125 -9.47 3.68 -1.13
CA ALA A 125 -9.43 2.30 -1.57
C ALA A 125 -8.15 1.57 -1.14
N ALA A 126 -7.02 2.28 -1.06
CA ALA A 126 -5.71 1.69 -0.77
C ALA A 126 -5.29 1.76 0.71
N LEU A 127 -5.77 2.76 1.46
CA LEU A 127 -5.32 3.00 2.82
C LEU A 127 -5.95 1.99 3.79
N ALA A 128 -5.12 1.13 4.36
CA ALA A 128 -5.52 0.16 5.38
C ALA A 128 -5.24 0.64 6.81
N PRO A 129 -5.96 0.12 7.83
CA PRO A 129 -5.79 0.52 9.23
C PRO A 129 -4.35 0.46 9.75
N SER A 130 -3.61 -0.60 9.45
CA SER A 130 -2.20 -0.74 9.87
C SER A 130 -1.28 0.33 9.25
N MET A 131 -1.69 0.97 8.16
CA MET A 131 -0.91 2.02 7.50
C MET A 131 -1.04 3.37 8.20
N TYR A 132 -2.08 3.62 9.00
CA TYR A 132 -2.38 4.96 9.55
C TYR A 132 -1.19 5.56 10.32
N GLN A 133 -0.53 4.75 11.15
CA GLN A 133 0.65 5.15 11.94
C GLN A 133 1.91 5.34 11.09
N ARG A 134 1.90 4.90 9.82
CA ARG A 134 3.00 5.03 8.86
C ARG A 134 2.85 6.26 7.96
N VAL A 135 1.70 6.95 8.00
CA VAL A 135 1.46 8.15 7.20
C VAL A 135 2.10 9.37 7.87
N ASP A 136 3.19 9.88 7.30
CA ASP A 136 3.80 11.15 7.69
C ASP A 136 3.18 12.32 6.89
N LEU A 137 2.01 12.80 7.33
CA LEU A 137 1.32 13.92 6.68
C LEU A 137 2.18 15.18 6.59
N GLN A 138 3.02 15.46 7.59
CA GLN A 138 3.87 16.65 7.58
C GLN A 138 5.04 16.51 6.60
N GLY A 139 5.59 15.30 6.44
CA GLY A 139 6.52 14.97 5.36
C GLY A 139 5.89 15.17 3.97
N LEU A 140 4.69 14.60 3.76
CA LEU A 140 3.94 14.72 2.51
C LEU A 140 3.59 16.17 2.19
N TRP A 141 3.19 16.96 3.19
CA TRP A 141 2.90 18.39 3.04
C TRP A 141 4.11 19.19 2.57
N ARG A 142 5.26 19.01 3.23
CA ARG A 142 6.50 19.70 2.83
C ARG A 142 6.91 19.36 1.40
N GLU A 143 6.71 18.11 0.97
CA GLU A 143 6.95 17.69 -0.42
C GLU A 143 5.97 18.36 -1.38
N ALA A 144 4.67 18.28 -1.07
CA ALA A 144 3.60 18.88 -1.85
C ALA A 144 3.79 20.39 -2.09
N VAL A 145 4.16 21.15 -1.05
CA VAL A 145 4.45 22.60 -1.17
C VAL A 145 5.63 22.85 -2.12
N ARG A 146 6.70 22.04 -2.04
CA ARG A 146 7.85 22.15 -2.95
C ARG A 146 7.47 21.83 -4.39
N ASP A 147 6.67 20.79 -4.60
CA ASP A 147 6.19 20.37 -5.91
C ASP A 147 5.27 21.41 -6.54
N ALA A 148 4.30 21.92 -5.77
CA ALA A 148 3.41 23.00 -6.18
C ALA A 148 4.20 24.26 -6.57
N SER A 149 5.21 24.65 -5.77
CA SER A 149 6.08 25.79 -6.09
C SER A 149 6.82 25.62 -7.41
N ARG A 150 7.35 24.42 -7.70
CA ARG A 150 8.01 24.14 -8.98
C ARG A 150 7.02 24.16 -10.14
N SER A 151 5.85 23.53 -9.96
CA SER A 151 4.80 23.46 -10.97
C SER A 151 4.31 24.86 -11.37
N LEU A 152 3.94 25.70 -10.38
CA LEU A 152 3.46 27.06 -10.63
C LEU A 152 4.52 27.94 -11.30
N ARG A 153 5.77 27.88 -10.84
CA ARG A 153 6.88 28.65 -11.43
C ARG A 153 7.08 28.34 -12.92
N ALA A 154 6.87 27.09 -13.34
CA ALA A 154 6.98 26.71 -14.76
C ALA A 154 5.92 27.41 -15.64
N HIS A 155 4.83 27.90 -15.06
CA HIS A 155 3.75 28.61 -15.73
C HIS A 155 3.73 30.12 -15.44
N GLY A 156 4.74 30.65 -14.74
CA GLY A 156 4.84 32.07 -14.40
C GLY A 156 4.14 32.47 -13.10
N ASP A 157 3.50 31.51 -12.41
CA ASP A 157 2.84 31.71 -11.14
C ASP A 157 3.79 31.46 -9.95
N ARG A 158 3.34 31.82 -8.75
CA ARG A 158 4.06 31.59 -7.50
C ARG A 158 3.10 31.08 -6.43
N ILE A 159 3.63 30.31 -5.49
CA ILE A 159 2.89 30.02 -4.26
C ILE A 159 2.66 31.33 -3.49
N ARG A 160 1.53 31.43 -2.80
CA ARG A 160 1.26 32.52 -1.86
C ARG A 160 2.26 32.50 -0.69
N GLU A 161 2.48 33.64 -0.04
CA GLU A 161 3.48 33.75 1.04
C GLU A 161 2.98 33.16 2.37
N ASP A 162 1.66 33.12 2.55
CA ASP A 162 0.93 32.63 3.72
C ASP A 162 0.55 31.14 3.59
N VAL A 163 1.28 30.35 2.79
CA VAL A 163 1.12 28.89 2.82
C VAL A 163 1.62 28.37 4.18
N PRO A 164 0.80 27.62 4.92
CA PRO A 164 1.18 27.12 6.25
C PRO A 164 2.41 26.22 6.22
N THR A 165 3.27 26.33 7.24
CA THR A 165 4.44 25.43 7.38
C THR A 165 4.05 24.04 7.85
N GLU A 166 2.94 23.93 8.59
CA GLU A 166 2.37 22.67 9.06
C GLU A 166 1.19 22.24 8.18
N CYS A 167 1.02 20.93 7.99
CA CYS A 167 -0.10 20.38 7.24
C CYS A 167 -1.43 20.77 7.90
N PRO A 168 -2.35 21.44 7.20
CA PRO A 168 -3.64 21.84 7.76
C PRO A 168 -4.71 20.72 7.70
N LEU A 169 -4.35 19.58 7.14
CA LEU A 169 -5.20 18.40 7.01
C LEU A 169 -4.77 17.31 7.99
N ALA A 170 -5.75 16.54 8.43
CA ALA A 170 -5.58 15.35 9.25
C ALA A 170 -5.89 14.09 8.44
N LEU A 171 -5.60 12.91 8.99
CA LEU A 171 -5.82 11.65 8.27
C LEU A 171 -7.31 11.41 7.98
N GLU A 172 -8.17 11.90 8.86
CA GLU A 172 -9.63 11.84 8.79
C GLU A 172 -10.17 12.50 7.52
N ASP A 173 -9.51 13.54 7.01
CA ASP A 173 -9.91 14.21 5.76
C ASP A 173 -9.78 13.28 4.54
N PHE A 174 -8.86 12.32 4.60
CA PHE A 174 -8.67 11.32 3.54
C PHE A 174 -9.52 10.06 3.75
N LEU A 175 -10.03 9.86 4.97
CA LEU A 175 -10.91 8.74 5.35
C LEU A 175 -12.40 9.11 5.26
N ALA A 176 -12.72 10.41 5.11
CA ALA A 176 -14.08 10.90 4.97
C ALA A 176 -14.74 10.39 3.68
N PRO A 177 -16.05 10.08 3.66
CA PRO A 177 -16.74 9.54 2.47
C PRO A 177 -16.50 10.36 1.21
N ASP A 178 -16.53 11.69 1.37
CA ASP A 178 -16.28 12.68 0.33
C ASP A 178 -15.19 13.64 0.82
N PHE A 179 -14.46 14.23 -0.13
CA PHE A 179 -13.42 15.21 0.18
C PHE A 179 -14.02 16.62 0.30
N ASP A 180 -13.98 17.20 1.50
CA ASP A 180 -14.42 18.60 1.74
C ASP A 180 -13.35 19.58 1.25
N LEU A 181 -13.34 19.84 -0.06
CA LEU A 181 -12.41 20.75 -0.70
C LEU A 181 -12.50 22.18 -0.13
N ASP A 182 -13.72 22.69 0.06
CA ASP A 182 -13.94 24.05 0.57
C ASP A 182 -13.46 24.18 2.02
N GLY A 183 -13.69 23.15 2.86
CA GLY A 183 -13.14 23.08 4.22
C GLY A 183 -11.62 22.94 4.25
N ALA A 184 -11.02 22.21 3.32
CA ALA A 184 -9.57 22.10 3.19
C ALA A 184 -8.94 23.45 2.83
N LEU A 185 -9.50 24.16 1.83
CA LEU A 185 -9.02 25.48 1.41
C LEU A 185 -9.17 26.52 2.52
N ARG A 186 -10.32 26.55 3.23
CA ARG A 186 -10.50 27.46 4.39
C ARG A 186 -9.46 27.25 5.49
N ARG A 187 -9.05 26.00 5.75
CA ARG A 187 -7.99 25.70 6.74
C ARG A 187 -6.61 26.11 6.24
N LEU A 188 -6.36 26.01 4.93
CA LEU A 188 -5.16 26.55 4.31
C LEU A 188 -5.07 28.06 4.54
N ASP A 189 -6.18 28.77 4.33
CA ASP A 189 -6.27 30.22 4.52
C ASP A 189 -6.08 30.63 5.98
N ALA A 190 -6.77 29.98 6.92
CA ALA A 190 -6.72 30.32 8.33
C ALA A 190 -5.36 30.05 9.01
N SER A 191 -4.55 29.16 8.43
CA SER A 191 -3.25 28.77 8.99
C SER A 191 -2.09 29.69 8.51
N GLY A 192 -2.40 30.67 7.65
CA GLY A 192 -1.45 31.67 7.14
C GLY A 192 -1.39 32.98 7.94
N ASP A 193 -2.28 33.17 8.92
CA ASP A 193 -2.40 34.40 9.74
C ASP A 193 -1.45 34.43 10.97
N GLY A 194 -0.34 33.68 10.93
CA GLY A 194 0.61 33.50 12.05
C GLY A 194 1.92 34.26 11.92
#